data_AF-A0A1F7Q4A5-F1
#
_entry.id   AF-A0A1F7Q4A5-F1
#
_cell.length_a   1.000
_cell.length_b   1.000
_cell.length_c   1.000
_cell.angle_alpha   90.00
_cell.angle_beta   90.00
_cell.angle_gamma   90.00
#
_symmetry.space_group_name_H-M   'P 1'
#
loop_
_entity.id
_entity.type
_entity.pdbx_description
1 polymer ?
#
loop_
_entity_poly.entity_id
_entity_poly.type
_entity_poly.pdbx_seq_one_letter_code
_entity_poly.pdbx_strand_id
1 'polypeptide(L)'
;MNVAIVLLILLVVLFALTFFTKRRFGVLGLALTAGATLSGLWTPDVVPIVQQAGVELVAPPLSSVVAAAIILLPAVVLLFSGPTYSSKLQRAIGALVFSLLALAFMLEPLGGALVLEGDGKRLFDILVEYRVWIITAGILLALADLLFVKTPKISKEKH
;
A
#
# COMPACT_ATOMS: atom_id res chain seq x y z
N MET A 1 -3.29 -12.47 -18.70
CA MET A 1 -4.01 -12.34 -17.42
C MET A 1 -4.77 -11.02 -17.47
N ASN A 2 -6.08 -11.02 -17.22
CA ASN A 2 -6.86 -9.78 -17.27
C ASN A 2 -6.38 -8.83 -16.16
N VAL A 3 -6.18 -7.55 -16.47
CA VAL A 3 -5.79 -6.50 -15.50
C VAL A 3 -6.70 -6.51 -14.27
N ALA A 4 -8.01 -6.70 -14.48
CA ALA A 4 -8.97 -6.82 -13.39
C ALA A 4 -8.64 -7.94 -12.39
N ILE A 5 -8.13 -9.07 -12.88
CA ILE A 5 -7.70 -10.20 -12.04
C ILE A 5 -6.45 -9.82 -11.23
N VAL A 6 -5.49 -9.11 -11.84
CA VAL A 6 -4.28 -8.65 -11.13
C VAL A 6 -4.63 -7.70 -10.00
N LEU A 7 -5.48 -6.71 -10.28
CA LEU A 7 -5.94 -5.74 -9.28
C LEU A 7 -6.71 -6.44 -8.16
N LEU A 8 -7.57 -7.41 -8.49
CA LEU A 8 -8.31 -8.19 -7.50
C LEU A 8 -7.38 -9.04 -6.63
N ILE A 9 -6.42 -9.74 -7.22
CA ILE A 9 -5.43 -10.53 -6.47
C ILE A 9 -4.64 -9.63 -5.53
N LEU A 10 -4.15 -8.49 -6.02
CA LEU A 10 -3.39 -7.55 -5.22
C LEU A 10 -4.20 -7.02 -4.04
N LEU A 11 -5.45 -6.61 -4.29
CA LEU A 11 -6.37 -6.16 -3.24
C LEU A 11 -6.61 -7.24 -2.19
N VAL A 12 -6.91 -8.47 -2.61
CA VAL A 12 -7.16 -9.61 -1.71
C VAL A 12 -5.93 -9.96 -0.90
N VAL A 13 -4.74 -9.98 -1.51
CA VAL A 13 -3.48 -10.29 -0.81
C VAL A 13 -3.17 -9.24 0.25
N LEU A 14 -3.25 -7.95 -0.09
CA LEU A 14 -3.00 -6.86 0.85
C LEU A 14 -4.03 -6.82 1.97
N PHE A 15 -5.30 -7.05 1.62
CA PHE A 15 -6.37 -7.20 2.60
C PHE A 15 -6.07 -8.34 3.56
N ALA A 16 -5.75 -9.53 3.04
CA ALA A 16 -5.46 -10.70 3.86
C ALA A 16 -4.26 -10.44 4.78
N LEU A 17 -3.16 -9.87 4.28
CA LEU A 17 -1.97 -9.54 5.08
C LEU A 17 -2.31 -8.60 6.24
N THR A 18 -2.97 -7.49 5.96
CA THR A 18 -3.33 -6.50 6.99
C THR A 18 -4.41 -7.03 7.93
N PHE A 19 -5.35 -7.83 7.41
CA PHE A 19 -6.29 -8.54 8.23
C PHE A 19 -5.54 -9.47 9.18
N PHE A 20 -4.80 -10.49 8.72
CA PHE A 20 -4.13 -11.48 9.59
C PHE A 20 -3.15 -10.90 10.60
N THR A 21 -2.46 -9.81 10.28
CA THR A 21 -1.53 -9.14 11.19
C THR A 21 -2.24 -8.31 12.27
N LYS A 22 -3.55 -8.05 12.14
CA LYS A 22 -4.39 -7.27 13.07
C LYS A 22 -3.90 -5.84 13.30
N ARG A 23 -3.03 -5.31 12.44
CA ARG A 23 -2.38 -4.01 12.64
C ARG A 23 -3.33 -2.87 12.31
N ARG A 24 -3.16 -1.75 13.03
CA ARG A 24 -3.96 -0.56 12.82
C ARG A 24 -3.66 0.09 11.48
N PHE A 25 -4.73 0.48 10.79
CA PHE A 25 -4.64 1.11 9.48
C PHE A 25 -3.88 2.43 9.53
N GLY A 26 -4.05 3.24 10.57
CA GLY A 26 -3.48 4.59 10.61
C GLY A 26 -1.96 4.61 10.42
N VAL A 27 -1.24 3.76 11.16
CA VAL A 27 0.23 3.66 11.05
C VAL A 27 0.64 3.13 9.67
N LEU A 28 -0.03 2.07 9.19
CA LEU A 28 0.30 1.45 7.91
C LEU A 28 -0.03 2.33 6.70
N GLY A 29 -1.16 3.04 6.74
CA GLY A 29 -1.61 3.93 5.69
C GLY A 29 -0.70 5.13 5.53
N LEU A 30 -0.23 5.72 6.64
CA LEU A 30 0.76 6.80 6.59
C LEU A 30 2.13 6.31 6.12
N ALA A 31 2.51 5.08 6.46
CA ALA A 31 3.73 4.46 5.95
C ALA A 31 3.65 4.20 4.44
N LEU A 32 2.49 3.84 3.90
CA LEU A 32 2.28 3.79 2.44
C LEU A 32 2.48 5.15 1.79
N THR A 33 1.97 6.22 2.40
CA THR A 33 2.20 7.59 1.88
C THR A 33 3.70 7.93 1.89
N ALA A 34 4.42 7.57 2.95
CA ALA A 34 5.87 7.74 2.99
C ALA A 34 6.58 6.91 1.91
N GLY A 35 6.18 5.65 1.73
CA GLY A 35 6.70 4.78 0.66
C GLY A 35 6.42 5.33 -0.73
N ALA A 36 5.23 5.88 -0.98
CA ALA A 36 4.87 6.53 -2.23
C ALA A 36 5.76 7.74 -2.52
N THR A 37 5.93 8.62 -1.54
CA THR A 37 6.86 9.76 -1.66
C THR A 37 8.29 9.28 -1.92
N LEU A 38 8.77 8.28 -1.18
CA LEU A 38 10.11 7.71 -1.38
C LEU A 38 10.26 7.11 -2.78
N SER A 39 9.24 6.41 -3.28
CA SER A 39 9.31 5.81 -4.61
C SER A 39 9.48 6.85 -5.70
N GLY A 40 8.81 8.00 -5.61
CA GLY A 40 8.99 9.10 -6.55
C GLY A 40 10.39 9.73 -6.50
N LEU A 41 11.03 9.73 -5.33
CA LEU A 41 12.37 10.31 -5.15
C LEU A 41 13.49 9.33 -5.54
N TRP A 42 13.37 8.05 -5.19
CA TRP A 42 14.48 7.09 -5.21
C TRP A 42 14.43 6.12 -6.39
N THR A 43 13.28 5.91 -7.04
CA THR A 43 13.22 4.98 -8.19
C THR A 43 14.26 5.30 -9.28
N PRO A 44 14.47 6.57 -9.68
CA PRO A 44 15.49 6.90 -10.68
C PRO A 44 16.92 6.48 -10.30
N ASP A 45 17.26 6.53 -9.01
CA ASP A 45 18.60 6.21 -8.51
C ASP A 45 18.76 4.71 -8.20
N VAL A 46 17.70 4.05 -7.74
CA VAL A 46 17.72 2.63 -7.35
C VAL A 46 17.69 1.71 -8.57
N VAL A 47 16.97 2.07 -9.63
CA VAL A 47 16.88 1.23 -10.84
C VAL A 47 18.26 0.91 -11.45
N PRO A 48 19.16 1.89 -11.70
CA PRO A 48 20.50 1.61 -12.19
C PRO A 48 21.32 0.69 -11.29
N ILE A 49 21.20 0.83 -9.97
CA ILE A 49 21.90 -0.02 -8.99
C ILE A 49 21.45 -1.48 -9.13
N VAL A 50 20.14 -1.69 -9.26
CA VAL A 50 19.54 -3.02 -9.44
C VAL A 50 19.94 -3.64 -10.78
N GLN A 51 20.03 -2.83 -11.84
CA GLN A 51 20.54 -3.28 -13.15
C GLN A 51 22.01 -3.69 -13.08
N GLN A 52 22.86 -2.90 -12.41
CA GLN A 52 24.28 -3.22 -12.21
C GLN A 52 24.49 -4.49 -11.39
N ALA A 53 23.53 -4.84 -10.51
CA ALA A 53 23.52 -6.11 -9.79
C ALA A 53 23.11 -7.31 -10.66
N GLY A 54 22.83 -7.11 -11.95
CA GLY A 54 22.50 -8.15 -12.92
C GLY A 54 21.01 -8.45 -13.06
N VAL A 55 20.13 -7.62 -12.50
CA VAL A 55 18.67 -7.79 -12.63
C VAL A 55 18.16 -6.96 -13.80
N GLU A 56 17.79 -7.64 -14.88
CA GLU A 56 17.16 -7.02 -16.05
C GLU A 56 15.73 -7.54 -16.22
N LEU A 57 14.77 -6.62 -16.21
CA LEU A 57 13.36 -6.94 -16.44
C LEU A 57 12.83 -6.08 -17.59
N VAL A 58 12.37 -6.75 -18.64
CA VAL A 58 11.84 -6.12 -19.85
C VAL A 58 10.33 -5.95 -19.76
N ALA A 59 9.61 -6.97 -19.30
CA ALA A 59 8.17 -6.93 -19.10
C ALA A 59 7.81 -7.78 -17.86
N PRO A 60 7.39 -7.18 -16.72
CA PRO A 60 7.16 -5.74 -16.51
C PRO A 60 8.47 -4.91 -16.49
N PRO A 61 8.44 -3.60 -16.74
CA PRO A 61 9.62 -2.74 -16.61
C PRO A 61 10.18 -2.79 -15.19
N LEU A 62 11.51 -2.84 -15.08
CA LEU A 62 12.18 -2.87 -13.78
C LEU A 62 11.79 -1.68 -12.88
N SER A 63 11.61 -0.49 -13.46
CA SER A 63 11.20 0.72 -12.74
C SER A 63 9.84 0.55 -12.04
N SER A 64 8.87 -0.11 -12.68
CA SER A 64 7.57 -0.42 -12.07
C SER A 64 7.72 -1.35 -10.87
N VAL A 65 8.57 -2.37 -10.97
CA VAL A 65 8.81 -3.33 -9.89
C VAL A 65 9.51 -2.65 -8.71
N VAL A 66 10.55 -1.85 -8.99
CA VAL A 66 11.30 -1.10 -7.98
C VAL A 66 10.38 -0.09 -7.27
N ALA A 67 9.60 0.70 -8.02
CA ALA A 67 8.66 1.66 -7.44
C ALA A 67 7.61 0.97 -6.55
N ALA A 68 6.99 -0.11 -7.04
CA ALA A 68 6.02 -0.88 -6.25
C ALA A 68 6.64 -1.46 -4.96
N ALA A 69 7.87 -1.96 -5.04
CA ALA A 69 8.60 -2.45 -3.88
C ALA A 69 8.85 -1.33 -2.86
N ILE A 70 9.35 -0.17 -3.30
CA ILE A 70 9.60 0.99 -2.41
C ILE A 70 8.30 1.51 -1.77
N ILE A 71 7.19 1.54 -2.52
CA ILE A 71 5.86 1.94 -1.99
C ILE A 71 5.45 1.06 -0.81
N LEU A 72 5.56 -0.26 -0.98
CA LEU A 72 5.07 -1.22 0.00
C LEU A 72 6.02 -1.42 1.18
N LEU A 73 7.33 -1.24 0.98
CA LEU A 73 8.36 -1.59 1.94
C LEU A 73 8.13 -0.99 3.33
N PRO A 74 7.88 0.32 3.51
CA PRO A 74 7.64 0.88 4.84
C PRO A 74 6.43 0.27 5.54
N ALA A 75 5.33 0.06 4.80
CA ALA A 75 4.13 -0.55 5.35
C ALA A 75 4.38 -2.01 5.75
N VAL A 76 5.09 -2.78 4.92
CA VAL A 76 5.45 -4.18 5.20
C VAL A 76 6.33 -4.30 6.44
N VAL A 77 7.33 -3.41 6.61
CA VAL A 77 8.16 -3.37 7.82
C VAL A 77 7.30 -3.13 9.06
N LEU A 78 6.32 -2.21 8.97
CA LEU A 78 5.42 -1.90 10.07
C LEU A 78 4.32 -2.94 10.31
N LEU A 79 4.09 -3.91 9.41
CA LEU A 79 3.17 -5.02 9.68
C LEU A 79 3.60 -5.84 10.91
N PHE A 80 4.89 -5.81 11.24
CA PHE A 80 5.46 -6.52 12.39
C PHE A 80 5.53 -5.65 13.67
N SER A 81 5.16 -4.37 13.61
CA SER A 81 5.25 -3.44 14.74
C SER A 81 3.93 -2.69 14.98
N GLY A 82 3.84 -1.98 16.11
CA GLY A 82 2.73 -1.06 16.39
C GLY A 82 1.44 -1.68 16.94
N PRO A 83 0.42 -0.83 17.19
CA PRO A 83 -0.81 -1.21 17.88
C PRO A 83 -1.70 -2.12 17.02
N THR A 84 -2.43 -3.01 17.69
CA THR A 84 -3.36 -3.96 17.05
C THR A 84 -4.82 -3.59 17.31
N TYR A 85 -5.72 -3.95 16.39
CA TYR A 85 -7.17 -3.89 16.60
C TYR A 85 -7.64 -4.99 17.55
N SER A 86 -8.60 -4.66 18.43
CA SER A 86 -9.27 -5.63 19.30
C SER A 86 -10.52 -6.23 18.65
N SER A 87 -11.26 -5.43 17.88
CA SER A 87 -12.50 -5.84 17.21
C SER A 87 -12.25 -6.42 15.82
N LYS A 88 -12.92 -7.54 15.49
CA LYS A 88 -12.90 -8.13 14.14
C LYS A 88 -13.46 -7.19 13.07
N LEU A 89 -14.49 -6.40 13.39
CA LEU A 89 -15.10 -5.47 12.43
C LEU A 89 -14.16 -4.30 12.12
N GLN A 90 -13.53 -3.71 13.14
CA GLN A 90 -12.54 -2.64 12.94
C GLN A 90 -11.34 -3.13 12.12
N ARG A 91 -10.90 -4.36 12.39
CA ARG A 91 -9.85 -5.03 11.63
C ARG A 91 -10.21 -5.24 10.17
N ALA A 92 -11.45 -5.66 9.86
CA ALA A 92 -11.91 -5.85 8.49
C ALA A 92 -11.99 -4.51 7.74
N ILE A 93 -12.57 -3.47 8.36
CA ILE A 93 -12.67 -2.14 7.78
C ILE A 93 -11.27 -1.55 7.55
N GLY A 94 -10.39 -1.60 8.55
CA GLY A 94 -9.02 -1.10 8.45
C GLY A 94 -8.22 -1.81 7.36
N ALA A 95 -8.35 -3.13 7.23
CA ALA A 95 -7.70 -3.89 6.17
C ALA A 95 -8.25 -3.54 4.77
N LEU A 96 -9.55 -3.30 4.65
CA LEU A 96 -10.18 -2.87 3.39
C LEU A 96 -9.65 -1.50 2.96
N VAL A 97 -9.71 -0.51 3.85
CA VAL A 97 -9.24 0.85 3.57
C VAL A 97 -7.73 0.84 3.27
N PHE A 98 -6.93 0.07 4.00
CA PHE A 98 -5.51 -0.14 3.71
C PHE A 98 -5.29 -0.67 2.29
N SER A 99 -5.97 -1.76 1.94
CA SER A 99 -5.78 -2.42 0.64
C SER A 99 -6.18 -1.51 -0.53
N LEU A 100 -7.23 -0.71 -0.37
CA LEU A 100 -7.66 0.27 -1.37
C LEU A 100 -6.65 1.42 -1.51
N LEU A 101 -6.14 1.94 -0.39
CA LEU A 101 -5.12 2.98 -0.40
C LEU A 101 -3.82 2.48 -1.05
N ALA A 102 -3.36 1.28 -0.68
CA ALA A 102 -2.18 0.65 -1.27
C ALA A 102 -2.36 0.43 -2.78
N LEU A 103 -3.53 -0.06 -3.20
CA LEU A 103 -3.87 -0.22 -4.60
C LEU A 103 -3.79 1.11 -5.34
N ALA A 104 -4.37 2.18 -4.78
CA ALA A 104 -4.36 3.52 -5.39
C ALA A 104 -2.94 4.08 -5.57
N PHE A 105 -2.04 3.87 -4.61
CA PHE A 105 -0.63 4.23 -4.78
C PHE A 105 0.06 3.38 -5.86
N MET A 106 -0.27 2.09 -5.95
CA MET A 106 0.31 1.17 -6.92
C MET A 106 -0.22 1.32 -8.35
N LEU A 107 -1.33 2.04 -8.59
CA LEU A 107 -1.85 2.22 -9.95
C LEU A 107 -0.80 2.76 -10.93
N GLU A 108 0.06 3.66 -10.47
CA GLU A 108 1.09 4.28 -11.31
C GLU A 108 2.17 3.28 -11.77
N PRO A 109 2.86 2.55 -10.87
CA PRO A 109 3.78 1.49 -11.32
C PRO A 109 3.07 0.35 -12.06
N LEU A 110 1.82 0.02 -11.70
CA LEU A 110 1.04 -1.01 -12.40
C LEU A 110 0.69 -0.61 -13.84
N GLY A 111 0.40 0.67 -14.10
CA GLY A 111 0.11 1.18 -15.44
C GLY A 111 1.28 1.00 -16.42
N GLY A 112 2.52 1.10 -15.91
CA GLY A 112 3.72 0.80 -16.70
C GLY A 112 4.02 -0.72 -16.82
N ALA A 113 3.52 -1.54 -15.89
CA ALA A 113 3.81 -2.97 -15.82
C ALA A 113 2.82 -3.86 -16.58
N LEU A 114 1.59 -3.39 -16.78
CA LEU A 114 0.49 -4.20 -17.29
C LEU A 114 0.12 -3.84 -18.73
N VAL A 115 -0.19 -4.86 -19.52
CA VAL A 115 -0.81 -4.69 -20.83
C VAL A 115 -2.30 -4.40 -20.61
N LEU A 116 -2.71 -3.15 -20.87
CA LEU A 116 -4.08 -2.67 -20.62
C LEU A 116 -4.94 -2.84 -21.88
N GLU A 117 -5.81 -3.85 -21.89
CA GLU A 117 -6.74 -4.12 -23.00
C GLU A 117 -8.16 -4.45 -22.49
N GLY A 118 -9.16 -4.23 -23.35
CA GLY A 118 -10.56 -4.59 -23.12
C GLY A 118 -11.16 -4.01 -21.83
N ASP A 119 -12.00 -4.80 -21.15
CA ASP A 119 -12.68 -4.40 -19.90
C ASP A 119 -11.72 -4.09 -18.75
N GLY A 120 -10.55 -4.74 -18.73
CA GLY A 120 -9.52 -4.52 -17.71
C GLY A 120 -8.95 -3.10 -17.75
N LYS A 121 -8.78 -2.55 -18.96
CA LYS A 121 -8.39 -1.16 -19.16
C LYS A 121 -9.45 -0.20 -18.66
N ARG A 122 -10.73 -0.44 -18.97
CA ARG A 122 -11.84 0.42 -18.51
C ARG A 122 -11.90 0.50 -16.99
N LEU A 123 -11.75 -0.62 -16.29
CA LEU A 123 -11.70 -0.63 -14.83
C LEU A 123 -10.48 0.13 -14.30
N PHE A 124 -9.31 -0.07 -14.91
CA PHE A 124 -8.09 0.64 -14.53
C PHE A 124 -8.23 2.16 -14.72
N ASP A 125 -8.79 2.61 -15.84
CA ASP A 125 -8.99 4.03 -16.13
C ASP A 125 -9.92 4.70 -15.11
N ILE A 126 -11.00 4.01 -14.70
CA ILE A 126 -11.89 4.48 -13.62
C ILE A 126 -11.11 4.63 -12.30
N LEU A 127 -10.26 3.67 -11.96
CA LEU A 127 -9.46 3.74 -10.73
C LEU A 127 -8.44 4.89 -10.80
N VAL A 128 -7.86 5.15 -11.97
CA VAL A 128 -6.96 6.29 -12.19
C VAL A 128 -7.69 7.61 -12.07
N GLU A 129 -8.90 7.73 -12.64
CA GLU A 129 -9.74 8.92 -12.56
C GLU A 129 -10.06 9.30 -11.10
N TYR A 130 -10.42 8.32 -10.27
CA TYR A 130 -10.72 8.55 -8.86
C TYR A 130 -9.51 8.47 -7.91
N ARG A 131 -8.30 8.23 -8.44
CA ARG A 131 -7.10 7.96 -7.63
C ARG A 131 -6.82 9.03 -6.59
N VAL A 132 -6.87 10.32 -6.98
CA VAL A 132 -6.57 11.45 -6.08
C VAL A 132 -7.57 11.50 -4.92
N TRP A 133 -8.85 11.26 -5.21
CA TRP A 133 -9.90 11.21 -4.19
C TRP A 133 -9.71 10.05 -3.22
N ILE A 134 -9.37 8.85 -3.73
CA ILE A 134 -9.11 7.66 -2.91
C ILE A 134 -7.91 7.89 -2.00
N ILE A 135 -6.81 8.41 -2.53
CA ILE A 135 -5.59 8.70 -1.74
C ILE A 135 -5.90 9.75 -0.65
N THR A 136 -6.57 10.83 -1.01
CA THR A 136 -6.91 11.91 -0.06
C THR A 136 -7.77 11.40 1.08
N ALA A 137 -8.87 10.69 0.76
CA ALA A 137 -9.75 10.10 1.76
C ALA A 137 -9.01 9.07 2.62
N GLY A 138 -8.18 8.22 2.02
CA GLY A 138 -7.38 7.22 2.73
C GLY A 138 -6.39 7.85 3.71
N ILE A 139 -5.70 8.92 3.32
CA ILE A 139 -4.77 9.63 4.21
C ILE A 139 -5.52 10.28 5.37
N LEU A 140 -6.65 10.94 5.13
CA LEU A 140 -7.46 11.55 6.19
C LEU A 140 -7.97 10.50 7.19
N LEU A 141 -8.44 9.35 6.68
CA LEU A 141 -8.84 8.23 7.51
C LEU A 141 -7.65 7.65 8.30
N ALA A 142 -6.46 7.60 7.71
CA ALA A 142 -5.26 7.09 8.37
C ALA A 142 -4.82 8.01 9.50
N LEU A 143 -4.85 9.33 9.27
CA LEU A 143 -4.61 10.35 10.30
C LEU A 143 -5.63 10.23 11.43
N ALA A 144 -6.92 10.12 11.11
CA ALA A 144 -7.96 9.93 12.11
C ALA A 144 -7.72 8.66 12.93
N ASP A 145 -7.54 7.50 12.28
CA ASP A 145 -7.30 6.22 12.98
C ASP A 145 -6.07 6.29 13.89
N LEU A 146 -4.99 6.96 13.45
CA LEU A 146 -3.79 7.18 14.25
C LEU A 146 -4.06 8.08 15.47
N LEU A 147 -4.74 9.21 15.29
CA LEU A 147 -5.01 10.16 16.38
C LEU A 147 -5.99 9.60 17.41
N PHE A 148 -6.91 8.72 16.99
CA PHE A 148 -7.83 8.02 17.89
C PHE A 148 -7.20 6.76 18.54
N VAL A 149 -5.91 6.47 18.31
CA VAL A 149 -5.18 5.47 19.11
C VAL A 149 -5.00 6.01 20.52
N LYS A 150 -5.79 5.51 21.46
CA LYS A 150 -5.53 5.72 22.90
C LYS A 150 -4.16 5.14 23.24
N THR A 151 -3.23 6.00 23.66
CA THR A 151 -1.96 5.58 24.26
C THR A 151 -2.25 4.73 25.50
N PRO A 152 -1.63 3.53 25.65
CA PRO A 152 -1.80 2.76 26.86
C PRO A 152 -1.30 3.58 28.05
N LYS A 153 -2.12 3.70 29.10
CA LYS A 153 -1.71 4.32 30.35
C LYS A 153 -0.51 3.53 30.87
N ILE A 154 0.64 4.19 31.00
CA ILE A 154 1.79 3.66 31.74
C ILE A 154 1.28 3.46 33.17
N SER A 155 1.04 2.21 33.55
CA SER A 155 0.73 1.86 34.92
C SER A 155 1.99 2.18 35.72
N LYS A 156 1.95 3.26 36.51
CA LYS A 156 2.99 3.51 37.50
C LYS A 156 3.00 2.31 38.43
N GLU A 157 4.06 1.52 38.37
CA GLU A 157 4.38 0.52 39.39
C GLU A 157 4.36 1.24 40.73
N LYS A 158 3.45 0.80 41.62
CA LYS A 158 3.48 1.20 43.03
C LYS A 158 4.63 0.42 43.66
N HIS A 159 5.78 1.06 43.81
CA HIS A 159 6.78 0.68 44.81
C HIS A 159 6.41 1.27 46.16
#